data_AF-A0A6A5RGG5-F1
#
_entry.id   AF-A0A6A5RGG5-F1
#
_cell.length_a   1.000
_cell.length_b   1.000
_cell.length_c   1.000
_cell.angle_alpha   90.00
_cell.angle_beta   90.00
_cell.angle_gamma   90.00
#
_symmetry.space_group_name_H-M   'P 1'
#
loop_
_entity.id
_entity.type
_entity.pdbx_description
1 polymer ?
#
loop_
_entity_poly.entity_id
_entity_poly.type
_entity_poly.pdbx_seq_one_letter_code
_entity_poly.pdbx_strand_id
1 'polypeptide(L)'
;GYLYIIRNPEDPSLLKLGCSMNSWKRAKQHKSKCGLMISWVYISNCVEKMKRAERLAKIDMAHLQEDWKCSLCSETHREWFCVDEAQARKVAQKWTEWINEQKPYASSGELTPLWAWLMDFGRVPRHGFEQDDHRARWAHWDGVLLAASRADRKKFDSH
;
A
#
# COMPACT_ATOMS: atom_id res chain seq x y z
N GLY A 1 -2.05 12.09 6.86
CA GLY A 1 -2.64 11.10 7.80
C GLY A 1 -1.81 9.83 7.78
N TYR A 2 -2.22 8.77 8.45
CA TYR A 2 -1.34 7.61 8.71
C TYR A 2 -1.89 6.35 8.07
N LEU A 3 -1.00 5.53 7.50
CA LEU A 3 -1.28 4.13 7.22
C LEU A 3 -1.01 3.31 8.47
N TYR A 4 -1.76 2.24 8.64
CA TYR A 4 -1.56 1.32 9.73
C TYR A 4 -1.86 -0.11 9.32
N ILE A 5 -1.25 -1.04 10.06
CA ILE A 5 -1.55 -2.46 9.99
C ILE A 5 -1.96 -2.91 11.39
N ILE A 6 -3.07 -3.64 11.46
CA ILE A 6 -3.53 -4.27 12.70
C ILE A 6 -3.68 -5.78 12.48
N ARG A 7 -3.43 -6.56 13.52
CA ARG A 7 -3.67 -8.01 13.51
C ARG A 7 -5.12 -8.30 13.87
N ASN A 8 -5.72 -9.31 13.23
CA ASN A 8 -7.02 -9.82 13.63
C ASN A 8 -6.87 -10.58 14.96
N PRO A 9 -7.55 -10.17 16.04
CA PRO A 9 -7.49 -10.89 17.31
C PRO A 9 -8.14 -12.28 17.26
N GLU A 10 -9.09 -12.50 16.35
CA GLU A 10 -9.78 -13.79 16.18
C GLU A 10 -8.99 -14.74 15.26
N ASP A 11 -8.22 -14.19 14.33
CA ASP A 11 -7.36 -14.96 13.42
C ASP A 11 -5.98 -14.27 13.25
N PRO A 12 -5.00 -14.59 14.11
CA PRO A 12 -3.69 -13.95 14.09
C PRO A 12 -2.90 -14.05 12.77
N SER A 13 -3.33 -14.93 11.84
CA SER A 13 -2.75 -15.05 10.49
C SER A 13 -3.17 -13.91 9.55
N LEU A 14 -4.25 -13.20 9.88
CA LEU A 14 -4.80 -12.12 9.07
C LEU A 14 -4.35 -10.74 9.57
N LEU A 15 -3.83 -9.95 8.64
CA LEU A 15 -3.44 -8.57 8.85
C LEU A 15 -4.38 -7.63 8.08
N LYS A 16 -4.85 -6.57 8.73
CA LYS A 16 -5.64 -5.52 8.09
C LYS A 16 -4.78 -4.31 7.79
N LEU A 17 -4.82 -3.86 6.55
CA LEU A 17 -4.25 -2.57 6.14
C LEU A 17 -5.34 -1.50 6.11
N GLY A 18 -5.10 -0.36 6.76
CA GLY A 18 -6.01 0.77 6.77
C GLY A 18 -5.31 2.13 6.82
N CYS A 19 -6.07 3.21 6.65
CA CYS A 19 -5.58 4.57 6.94
C CYS A 19 -6.50 5.37 7.88
N SER A 20 -5.95 6.37 8.57
CA SER A 20 -6.71 7.30 9.40
C SER A 20 -5.95 8.60 9.67
N MET A 21 -6.67 9.71 9.84
CA MET A 21 -6.12 10.95 10.40
C MET A 21 -5.91 10.86 11.92
N ASN A 22 -6.65 9.97 12.60
CA ASN A 22 -6.60 9.77 14.03
C ASN A 22 -6.70 8.26 14.35
N SER A 23 -5.56 7.65 14.66
CA SER A 23 -5.45 6.21 14.94
C SER A 23 -6.25 5.78 16.17
N TRP A 24 -6.30 6.60 17.21
CA TRP A 24 -7.03 6.31 18.43
C TRP A 24 -8.56 6.29 18.23
N LYS A 25 -9.10 7.30 17.53
CA LYS A 25 -10.53 7.32 17.15
C LYS A 25 -10.87 6.12 16.28
N ARG A 26 -9.96 5.74 15.37
CA ARG A 26 -10.14 4.56 14.51
C ARG A 26 -10.13 3.26 15.30
N ALA A 27 -9.27 3.13 16.32
CA ALA A 27 -9.27 1.97 17.21
C ALA A 27 -10.59 1.83 17.97
N LYS A 28 -11.14 2.94 18.48
CA LYS A 28 -12.48 2.94 19.11
C LYS A 28 -13.58 2.49 18.15
N GLN A 29 -13.55 2.95 16.90
CA GLN A 29 -14.52 2.55 15.88
C GLN A 29 -14.46 1.05 15.55
N HIS A 30 -13.25 0.49 15.44
CA HIS A 30 -13.05 -0.94 15.23
C HIS A 30 -13.61 -1.76 16.39
N LYS A 31 -13.32 -1.34 17.63
CA LYS A 31 -13.90 -1.97 18.83
C LYS A 31 -15.42 -1.86 18.86
N SER A 32 -15.99 -0.66 18.62
CA SER A 32 -17.43 -0.45 18.74
C SER A 32 -18.24 -1.12 17.63
N LYS A 33 -17.71 -1.14 16.40
CA LYS A 33 -18.43 -1.68 15.24
C LYS A 33 -18.22 -3.19 15.09
N CYS A 34 -16.99 -3.65 15.27
CA CYS A 34 -16.59 -5.01 14.92
C CYS A 34 -16.09 -5.81 16.13
N GLY A 35 -16.14 -5.27 17.35
CA GLY A 35 -15.60 -5.92 18.57
C GLY A 35 -14.08 -6.04 18.59
N LEU A 36 -13.38 -5.53 17.58
CA LEU A 36 -11.95 -5.76 17.39
C LEU A 36 -11.13 -4.98 18.42
N MET A 37 -10.46 -5.70 19.31
CA MET A 37 -9.41 -5.16 20.15
C MET A 37 -8.15 -4.96 19.29
N ILE A 38 -7.72 -3.71 19.15
CA ILE A 38 -6.63 -3.38 18.24
C ILE A 38 -5.28 -3.90 18.76
N SER A 39 -4.66 -4.77 17.97
CA SER A 39 -3.24 -5.11 18.05
C SER A 39 -2.51 -4.41 16.91
N TRP A 40 -1.79 -3.32 17.21
CA TRP A 40 -1.04 -2.56 16.21
C TRP A 40 0.22 -3.33 15.81
N VAL A 41 0.35 -3.57 14.50
CA VAL A 41 1.55 -4.16 13.90
C VAL A 41 2.46 -3.06 13.35
N TYR A 42 1.86 -2.02 12.75
CA TYR A 42 2.57 -0.94 12.10
C TYR A 42 1.73 0.32 12.09
N ILE A 43 2.40 1.47 12.22
CA ILE A 43 1.84 2.80 11.95
C ILE A 43 2.92 3.58 11.21
N SER A 44 2.58 4.14 10.06
CA SER A 44 3.51 4.94 9.26
C SER A 44 3.76 6.32 9.89
N ASN A 45 4.74 7.04 9.35
CA ASN A 45 4.80 8.50 9.50
C ASN A 45 3.61 9.18 8.78
N CYS A 46 3.47 10.50 8.91
CA CYS A 46 2.41 11.24 8.21
C CYS A 46 2.60 11.13 6.68
N VAL A 47 1.52 10.78 5.98
CA VAL A 47 1.45 10.58 4.54
C VAL A 47 0.56 11.65 3.92
N GLU A 48 1.08 12.38 2.93
CA GLU A 48 0.38 13.48 2.26
C GLU A 48 -0.90 12.98 1.57
N LYS A 49 -0.81 11.85 0.86
CA LYS A 49 -1.92 11.25 0.09
C LYS A 49 -2.30 9.88 0.64
N MET A 50 -2.56 9.80 1.96
CA MET A 50 -2.76 8.53 2.69
C MET A 50 -3.79 7.59 2.05
N LYS A 51 -4.91 8.09 1.53
CA LYS A 51 -5.94 7.23 0.91
C LYS A 51 -5.42 6.57 -0.37
N ARG A 52 -4.55 7.26 -1.10
CA ARG A 52 -3.92 6.72 -2.30
C ARG A 52 -2.83 5.71 -1.94
N ALA A 53 -2.03 6.00 -0.92
CA ALA A 53 -1.08 5.03 -0.36
C ALA A 53 -1.76 3.73 0.07
N GLU A 54 -2.88 3.83 0.79
CA GLU A 54 -3.69 2.67 1.20
C GLU A 54 -4.19 1.89 -0.01
N ARG A 55 -4.74 2.57 -1.02
CA ARG A 55 -5.26 1.90 -2.21
C ARG A 55 -4.16 1.16 -2.98
N LEU A 56 -3.01 1.80 -3.17
CA LEU A 56 -1.87 1.20 -3.88
C LEU A 56 -1.35 -0.03 -3.12
N ALA A 57 -1.16 0.09 -1.81
CA ALA A 57 -0.73 -1.02 -0.97
C ALA A 57 -1.75 -2.18 -0.94
N LYS A 58 -3.06 -1.90 -0.92
CA LYS A 58 -4.11 -2.94 -1.03
C LYS A 58 -4.06 -3.64 -2.39
N ILE A 59 -3.86 -2.90 -3.48
CA ILE A 59 -3.73 -3.49 -4.84
C ILE A 59 -2.48 -4.39 -4.92
N ASP A 60 -1.36 -3.94 -4.36
CA ASP A 60 -0.10 -4.69 -4.34
C ASP A 60 -0.18 -6.01 -3.54
N MET A 61 -1.15 -6.10 -2.62
CA MET A 61 -1.44 -7.30 -1.81
C MET A 61 -2.75 -8.00 -2.21
N ALA A 62 -3.42 -7.62 -3.30
CA ALA A 62 -4.76 -8.10 -3.61
C ALA A 62 -4.85 -9.64 -3.77
N HIS A 63 -3.77 -10.27 -4.19
CA HIS A 63 -3.67 -11.72 -4.32
C HIS A 63 -3.61 -12.48 -2.99
N LEU A 64 -3.36 -11.77 -1.89
CA LEU A 64 -3.33 -12.30 -0.52
C LEU A 64 -4.59 -11.90 0.25
N GLN A 65 -5.55 -11.26 -0.41
CA GLN A 65 -6.75 -10.76 0.23
C GLN A 65 -7.60 -11.95 0.68
N GLU A 66 -8.01 -11.90 1.95
CA GLU A 66 -8.94 -12.87 2.54
C GLU A 66 -10.20 -12.13 3.00
N ASP A 67 -11.35 -12.69 2.66
CA ASP A 67 -12.63 -12.16 3.10
C ASP A 67 -12.89 -12.62 4.55
N TRP A 68 -12.96 -11.67 5.47
CA TRP A 68 -13.30 -11.95 6.87
C TRP A 68 -14.74 -11.55 7.17
N LYS A 69 -15.58 -12.54 7.50
CA LYS A 69 -16.98 -12.31 7.88
C LYS A 69 -17.07 -11.93 9.35
N CYS A 70 -17.44 -10.68 9.61
CA CYS A 70 -17.61 -10.20 10.99
C CYS A 70 -18.96 -10.65 11.56
N SER A 71 -18.94 -11.35 12.68
CA SER A 71 -20.15 -11.78 13.39
C SER A 71 -20.93 -10.63 14.03
N LEU A 72 -20.25 -9.52 14.39
CA LEU A 72 -20.86 -8.40 15.11
C LEU A 72 -21.49 -7.34 14.20
N CYS A 73 -20.85 -7.03 13.07
CA CYS A 73 -21.43 -6.07 12.11
C CYS A 73 -22.09 -6.72 10.90
N SER A 74 -22.04 -8.06 10.79
CA SER A 74 -22.63 -8.85 9.70
C SER A 74 -22.08 -8.55 8.29
N GLU A 75 -21.04 -7.72 8.19
CA GLU A 75 -20.37 -7.38 6.93
C GLU A 75 -19.23 -8.36 6.61
N THR A 76 -18.93 -8.50 5.32
CA THR A 76 -17.72 -9.18 4.83
C THR A 76 -16.62 -8.14 4.59
N HIS A 77 -15.55 -8.20 5.37
CA HIS A 77 -14.43 -7.29 5.27
C HIS A 77 -13.39 -7.79 4.28
N ARG A 78 -13.12 -6.98 3.26
CA ARG A 78 -12.18 -7.23 2.16
C ARG A 78 -10.81 -6.58 2.32
N GLU A 79 -10.52 -6.19 3.55
CA GLU A 79 -9.34 -5.39 3.90
C GLU A 79 -8.37 -6.18 4.78
N TRP A 80 -8.52 -7.50 4.78
CA TRP A 80 -7.66 -8.46 5.48
C TRP A 80 -6.81 -9.23 4.48
N PHE A 81 -5.59 -9.57 4.89
CA PHE A 81 -4.59 -10.20 4.04
C PHE A 81 -3.89 -11.31 4.81
N CYS A 82 -3.74 -12.48 4.17
CA CYS A 82 -2.92 -13.59 4.65
C CYS A 82 -1.48 -13.37 4.20
N VAL A 83 -0.71 -12.65 5.01
CA VAL A 83 0.65 -12.21 4.70
C VAL A 83 1.46 -12.08 5.98
N ASP A 84 2.76 -12.34 5.91
CA ASP A 84 3.63 -12.13 7.06
C ASP A 84 3.76 -10.64 7.41
N GLU A 85 4.00 -10.33 8.69
CA GLU A 85 4.07 -8.94 9.14
C GLU A 85 5.17 -8.14 8.44
N ALA A 86 6.33 -8.76 8.16
CA ALA A 86 7.48 -8.07 7.60
C ALA A 86 7.18 -7.63 6.16
N GLN A 87 6.57 -8.51 5.37
CA GLN A 87 6.15 -8.23 4.02
C GLN A 87 5.02 -7.18 3.98
N ALA A 88 4.02 -7.30 4.86
CA ALA A 88 2.95 -6.30 4.95
C ALA A 88 3.50 -4.89 5.29
N ARG A 89 4.43 -4.83 6.25
CA ARG A 89 5.15 -3.59 6.60
C ARG A 89 5.94 -3.05 5.41
N LYS A 90 6.69 -3.92 4.72
CA LYS A 90 7.49 -3.54 3.55
C LYS A 90 6.63 -2.92 2.46
N VAL A 91 5.48 -3.53 2.15
CA VAL A 91 4.53 -2.99 1.15
C VAL A 91 3.98 -1.65 1.60
N ALA A 92 3.50 -1.52 2.85
CA ALA A 92 2.97 -0.26 3.35
C ALA A 92 4.03 0.85 3.32
N GLN A 93 5.23 0.57 3.83
CA GLN A 93 6.35 1.50 3.88
C GLN A 93 6.72 1.99 2.46
N LYS A 94 6.94 1.06 1.52
CA LYS A 94 7.24 1.34 0.11
C LYS A 94 6.32 2.40 -0.51
N TRP A 95 5.01 2.21 -0.37
CA TRP A 95 4.04 3.14 -0.96
C TRP A 95 3.97 4.48 -0.21
N THR A 96 4.14 4.49 1.11
CA THR A 96 4.16 5.74 1.88
C THR A 96 5.40 6.58 1.62
N GLU A 97 6.58 5.96 1.56
CA GLU A 97 7.85 6.62 1.28
C GLU A 97 7.87 7.17 -0.13
N TRP A 98 7.47 6.36 -1.12
CA TRP A 98 7.39 6.84 -2.50
C TRP A 98 6.50 8.08 -2.64
N ILE A 99 5.31 8.09 -2.02
CA ILE A 99 4.41 9.26 -2.06
C ILE A 99 5.04 10.50 -1.45
N ASN A 100 5.67 10.37 -0.28
CA ASN A 100 6.19 11.50 0.48
C ASN A 100 7.52 12.03 -0.07
N GLU A 101 8.43 11.13 -0.42
CA GLU A 101 9.80 11.45 -0.81
C GLU A 101 9.90 11.81 -2.29
N GLN A 102 9.20 11.05 -3.15
CA GLN A 102 9.29 11.24 -4.59
C GLN A 102 8.29 12.24 -5.14
N LYS A 103 7.30 12.63 -4.32
CA LYS A 103 6.23 13.58 -4.64
C LYS A 103 5.69 13.40 -6.06
N PRO A 104 5.20 12.18 -6.38
CA PRO A 104 4.98 11.80 -7.77
C PRO A 104 3.75 12.42 -8.40
N TYR A 105 2.95 13.13 -7.60
CA TYR A 105 1.68 13.70 -8.01
C TYR A 105 1.73 15.24 -8.03
N ALA A 106 1.16 15.82 -9.08
CA ALA A 106 0.90 17.25 -9.16
C ALA A 106 -0.22 17.69 -8.20
N SER A 107 -0.44 19.00 -8.12
CA SER A 107 -1.53 19.60 -7.34
C SER A 107 -2.92 19.15 -7.81
N SER A 108 -3.08 18.83 -9.10
CA SER A 108 -4.30 18.24 -9.68
C SER A 108 -4.60 16.85 -9.11
N GLY A 109 -3.62 16.19 -8.50
CA GLY A 109 -3.73 14.80 -8.06
C GLY A 109 -3.37 13.79 -9.14
N GLU A 110 -3.01 14.21 -10.35
CA GLU A 110 -2.46 13.32 -11.37
C GLU A 110 -0.97 13.09 -11.18
N LEU A 111 -0.43 12.03 -11.79
CA LEU A 111 1.02 11.84 -11.83
C LEU A 111 1.68 13.02 -12.55
N THR A 112 2.86 13.45 -12.09
CA THR A 112 3.68 14.36 -12.88
C THR A 112 4.07 13.70 -14.21
N PRO A 113 4.33 14.47 -15.29
CA PRO A 113 4.69 13.90 -16.59
C PRO A 113 5.85 12.89 -16.53
N LEU A 114 6.89 13.21 -15.74
CA LEU A 114 8.02 12.32 -15.51
C LEU A 114 7.57 11.00 -14.87
N TRP A 115 6.75 11.05 -13.83
CA TRP A 115 6.30 9.84 -13.14
C TRP A 115 5.31 9.02 -13.97
N ALA A 116 4.43 9.65 -14.74
CA ALA A 116 3.59 8.93 -15.71
C ALA A 116 4.47 8.17 -16.72
N TRP A 117 5.44 8.86 -17.31
CA TRP A 117 6.36 8.25 -18.27
C TRP A 117 7.22 7.12 -17.65
N LEU A 118 7.70 7.28 -16.43
CA LEU A 118 8.49 6.24 -15.75
C LEU A 118 7.69 4.96 -15.51
N MET A 119 6.41 5.10 -15.17
CA MET A 119 5.51 3.98 -14.92
C MET A 119 5.15 3.24 -16.21
N ASP A 120 4.90 3.99 -17.28
CA ASP A 120 4.41 3.41 -18.54
C ASP A 120 5.55 2.90 -19.45
N PHE A 121 6.69 3.58 -19.45
CA PHE A 121 7.76 3.37 -20.45
C PHE A 121 9.17 3.30 -19.87
N GLY A 122 9.47 4.11 -18.86
CA GLY A 122 10.85 4.30 -18.41
C GLY A 122 11.43 3.13 -17.63
N ARG A 123 10.59 2.38 -16.92
CA ARG A 123 11.01 1.31 -16.00
C ARG A 123 10.25 0.01 -16.21
N VAL A 124 9.90 -0.31 -17.46
CA VAL A 124 9.21 -1.55 -17.85
C VAL A 124 10.04 -2.77 -17.44
N PRO A 125 9.41 -3.85 -16.95
CA PRO A 125 10.15 -5.05 -16.56
C PRO A 125 10.85 -5.69 -17.77
N ARG A 126 12.07 -6.21 -17.55
CA ARG A 126 12.88 -6.83 -18.61
C ARG A 126 12.24 -8.08 -19.20
N HIS A 127 11.37 -8.74 -18.43
CA HIS A 127 10.62 -9.92 -18.83
C HIS A 127 9.18 -9.75 -18.31
N GLY A 128 8.20 -10.28 -19.04
CA GLY A 128 6.83 -10.36 -18.52
C GLY A 128 6.78 -11.19 -17.25
N PHE A 129 5.88 -10.84 -16.32
CA PHE A 129 5.61 -11.67 -15.16
C PHE A 129 4.69 -12.82 -15.57
N GLU A 130 4.97 -14.04 -15.10
CA GLU A 130 3.98 -15.11 -15.10
C GLU A 130 2.77 -14.69 -14.23
N GLN A 131 1.58 -15.24 -14.51
CA GLN A 131 0.32 -14.78 -13.88
C GLN A 131 0.38 -14.76 -12.34
N ASP A 132 1.13 -15.67 -11.74
CA ASP A 132 1.24 -15.84 -10.29
C ASP A 132 2.64 -15.50 -9.72
N ASP A 133 3.49 -14.81 -10.49
CA ASP A 133 4.79 -14.37 -9.98
C ASP A 133 4.68 -13.06 -9.17
N HIS A 134 4.03 -13.18 -8.01
CA HIS A 134 3.85 -12.07 -7.07
C HIS A 134 5.18 -11.51 -6.57
N ARG A 135 6.19 -12.36 -6.41
CA ARG A 135 7.51 -11.96 -5.93
C ARG A 135 8.24 -11.10 -6.95
N ALA A 136 8.22 -11.46 -8.23
CA ALA A 136 8.79 -10.64 -9.28
C ALA A 136 8.04 -9.32 -9.43
N ARG A 137 6.71 -9.32 -9.28
CA ARG A 137 5.93 -8.06 -9.25
C ARG A 137 6.34 -7.13 -8.11
N TRP A 138 6.52 -7.65 -6.89
CA TRP A 138 7.00 -6.84 -5.78
C TRP A 138 8.42 -6.31 -6.01
N ALA A 139 9.34 -7.16 -6.48
CA ALA A 139 10.72 -6.77 -6.78
C ALA A 139 10.78 -5.72 -7.90
N HIS A 140 9.89 -5.83 -8.89
CA HIS A 140 9.75 -4.84 -9.93
C HIS A 140 9.29 -3.49 -9.38
N TRP A 141 8.23 -3.46 -8.57
CA TRP A 141 7.78 -2.22 -7.93
C TRP A 141 8.84 -1.61 -7.01
N ASP A 142 9.65 -2.43 -6.31
CA ASP A 142 10.79 -1.93 -5.54
C ASP A 142 11.77 -1.12 -6.41
N GLY A 143 11.99 -1.54 -7.67
CA GLY A 143 12.83 -0.81 -8.64
C GLY A 143 12.13 0.38 -9.29
N VAL A 144 10.86 0.23 -9.68
CA VAL A 144 10.07 1.29 -10.34
C VAL A 144 9.87 2.50 -9.44
N LEU A 145 9.84 2.31 -8.12
CA LEU A 145 9.57 3.38 -7.17
C LEU A 145 10.84 4.10 -6.66
N LEU A 146 12.03 3.71 -7.11
CA LEU A 146 13.28 4.39 -6.77
C LEU A 146 13.29 5.85 -7.22
N ALA A 147 14.14 6.68 -6.61
CA ALA A 147 14.29 8.06 -7.03
C ALA A 147 14.64 8.18 -8.54
N ALA A 148 14.04 9.17 -9.22
CA ALA A 148 14.30 9.41 -10.63
C ALA A 148 15.76 9.81 -10.85
N SER A 149 16.52 8.95 -11.54
CA SER A 149 17.95 9.15 -11.81
C SER A 149 18.18 10.24 -12.86
N ARG A 150 19.43 10.69 -13.00
CA ARG A 150 19.81 11.59 -14.10
C ARG A 150 19.57 10.95 -15.47
N ALA A 151 19.77 9.63 -15.60
CA ALA A 151 19.53 8.90 -16.82
C ALA A 151 18.03 8.85 -17.17
N ASP A 152 17.17 8.66 -16.17
CA ASP A 152 15.72 8.68 -16.33
C ASP A 152 15.25 10.03 -16.89
N ARG A 153 15.73 11.13 -16.32
CA ARG A 153 15.40 12.49 -16.78
C ARG A 153 15.87 12.72 -18.22
N LYS A 154 17.10 12.33 -18.55
CA LYS A 154 17.62 12.47 -19.91
C LYS A 154 16.77 11.68 -20.94
N LYS A 155 16.32 10.47 -20.59
CA LYS A 155 15.45 9.68 -21.47
C LYS A 155 14.07 10.32 -21.62
N PHE A 156 13.49 10.82 -20.53
CA PHE A 156 12.23 11.56 -20.55
C PHE A 156 12.31 12.82 -21.42
N ASP A 157 13.39 13.61 -21.30
CA ASP A 157 13.58 14.82 -22.11
C ASP A 157 13.81 14.53 -23.61
N SER A 158 14.13 13.28 -23.96
CA SER A 158 14.34 12.83 -25.34
C SER A 158 13.11 12.13 -25.95
N HIS A 159 12.02 12.03 -25.19
CA HIS A 159 10.75 11.40 -25.58
C HIS A 159 9.73 12.45 -25.98
#